data_AF-A0A426WY35-F1
#
_entry.id   AF-A0A426WY35-F1
#
_cell.length_a   1.000
_cell.length_b   1.000
_cell.length_c   1.000
_cell.angle_alpha   90.00
_cell.angle_beta   90.00
_cell.angle_gamma   90.00
#
_symmetry.space_group_name_H-M   'P 1'
#
loop_
_entity.id
_entity.type
_entity.pdbx_description
1 polymer ?
#
loop_
_entity_poly.entity_id
_entity_poly.type
_entity_poly.pdbx_seq_one_letter_code
_entity_poly.pdbx_strand_id
1 'polypeptide(L)'
;METELLDLARSKKDLREDLPKRAIEKYKESPRFEMGLVLVGRVSLEYGYQLALARLQARHPGIEIELDPFVTLPEDADIPTADE
;
A
#
# COMPACT_ATOMS: atom_id res chain seq x y z
N MET A 1 -35.91 32.03 11.07
CA MET A 1 -35.64 31.17 12.24
C MET A 1 -35.78 29.69 11.93
N GLU A 2 -36.98 29.14 11.63
CA GLU A 2 -37.10 27.68 11.38
C GLU A 2 -36.42 27.19 10.09
N THR A 3 -36.47 27.97 9.01
CA THR A 3 -35.80 27.65 7.74
C THR A 3 -34.28 27.65 7.85
N GLU A 4 -33.72 28.60 8.60
CA GLU A 4 -32.28 28.70 8.84
C GLU A 4 -31.75 27.51 9.67
N LEU A 5 -32.55 27.01 10.62
CA LEU A 5 -32.22 25.79 11.37
C LEU A 5 -32.23 24.55 10.48
N LEU A 6 -33.14 24.50 9.50
CA LEU A 6 -33.26 23.40 8.55
C LEU A 6 -32.08 23.38 7.56
N ASP A 7 -31.65 24.55 7.10
CA ASP A 7 -30.45 24.73 6.25
C ASP A 7 -29.16 24.39 7.02
N LEU A 8 -29.07 24.78 8.29
CA LEU A 8 -27.94 24.40 9.16
C LEU A 8 -27.88 22.89 9.39
N ALA A 9 -29.03 22.24 9.61
CA ALA A 9 -29.10 20.79 9.78
C ALA A 9 -28.71 20.04 8.50
N ARG A 10 -29.03 20.60 7.32
CA ARG A 10 -28.62 20.06 6.01
C ARG A 10 -27.12 20.19 5.79
N SER A 11 -26.57 21.40 5.94
CA SER A 11 -25.14 21.64 5.78
C SER A 11 -24.27 20.80 6.74
N LYS A 12 -24.74 20.57 7.98
CA LYS A 12 -24.05 19.68 8.91
C LYS A 12 -24.07 18.21 8.45
N LYS A 13 -25.15 17.75 7.81
CA LYS A 13 -25.21 16.39 7.24
C LYS A 13 -24.26 16.27 6.06
N ASP A 14 -24.28 17.24 5.15
CA ASP A 14 -23.40 17.29 3.98
C ASP A 14 -21.91 17.29 4.42
N LEU A 15 -21.58 18.10 5.43
CA LEU A 15 -20.23 18.13 6.02
C LEU A 15 -19.80 16.78 6.61
N ARG A 16 -20.72 16.03 7.24
CA ARG A 16 -20.42 14.69 7.79
C ARG A 16 -20.16 13.65 6.69
N GLU A 17 -20.69 13.84 5.49
CA GLU A 17 -20.44 12.96 4.35
C GLU A 17 -19.18 13.35 3.58
N ASP A 18 -18.89 14.65 3.49
CA ASP A 18 -17.76 15.15 2.70
C ASP A 18 -16.42 15.13 3.46
N LEU A 19 -16.43 15.33 4.78
CA LEU A 19 -15.19 15.27 5.58
C LEU A 19 -14.47 13.91 5.48
N PRO A 20 -15.16 12.75 5.62
CA PRO A 20 -14.52 11.45 5.45
C PRO A 20 -13.95 11.24 4.05
N LYS A 21 -14.66 11.69 2.99
CA LYS A 21 -14.18 11.57 1.60
C LYS A 21 -12.87 12.33 1.42
N ARG A 22 -12.81 13.58 1.87
CA ARG A 22 -11.60 14.40 1.83
C ARG A 22 -10.45 13.83 2.66
N ALA A 23 -10.77 13.22 3.81
CA ALA A 23 -9.76 12.55 4.64
C ALA A 23 -9.16 11.32 3.92
N ILE A 24 -9.99 10.53 3.24
CA ILE A 24 -9.55 9.37 2.46
C ILE A 24 -8.72 9.81 1.25
N GLU A 25 -9.14 10.86 0.53
CA GLU A 25 -8.37 11.42 -0.59
C GLU A 25 -6.98 11.87 -0.13
N LYS A 26 -6.90 12.64 0.96
CA LYS A 26 -5.62 13.05 1.56
C LYS A 26 -4.76 11.88 2.01
N TYR A 27 -5.37 10.83 2.54
CA TYR A 27 -4.65 9.62 2.93
C TYR A 27 -4.07 8.89 1.71
N LYS A 28 -4.85 8.76 0.63
CA LYS A 28 -4.39 8.15 -0.62
C LYS A 28 -3.25 8.93 -1.28
N GLU A 29 -3.25 10.26 -1.15
CA GLU A 29 -2.16 11.12 -1.63
C GLU A 29 -0.91 11.09 -0.71
N SER A 30 -0.97 10.43 0.44
CA SER A 30 0.15 10.42 1.38
C SER A 30 1.29 9.50 0.92
N PRO A 31 2.57 9.86 1.16
CA PRO A 31 3.71 9.02 0.82
C PRO A 31 3.65 7.62 1.43
N ARG A 32 3.08 7.50 2.64
CA ARG A 32 2.88 6.22 3.33
C ARG A 32 1.96 5.28 2.52
N PHE A 33 0.92 5.82 1.91
CA PHE A 33 0.01 5.01 1.09
C PHE A 33 0.70 4.52 -0.18
N GLU A 34 1.39 5.43 -0.89
CA GLU A 34 2.16 5.08 -2.09
C GLU A 34 3.25 4.04 -1.81
N MET A 35 4.02 4.22 -0.73
CA MET A 35 5.00 3.21 -0.28
C MET A 35 4.34 1.86 0.03
N GLY A 36 3.17 1.88 0.68
CA GLY A 36 2.40 0.66 0.93
C GLY A 36 2.00 -0.07 -0.36
N LEU A 37 1.63 0.65 -1.42
CA LEU A 37 1.33 0.05 -2.72
C LEU A 37 2.56 -0.57 -3.37
N VAL A 38 3.71 0.11 -3.31
CA VAL A 38 4.99 -0.39 -3.82
C VAL A 38 5.38 -1.69 -3.11
N LEU A 39 5.27 -1.72 -1.78
CA LEU A 39 5.56 -2.90 -0.98
C LEU A 39 4.64 -4.09 -1.34
N VAL A 40 3.33 -3.87 -1.45
CA VAL A 40 2.38 -4.93 -1.83
C VAL A 40 2.66 -5.46 -3.25
N GLY A 41 3.02 -4.58 -4.18
CA GLY A 41 3.42 -4.97 -5.53
C GLY A 41 4.70 -5.80 -5.54
N ARG A 42 5.72 -5.38 -4.77
CA ARG A 42 7.00 -6.09 -4.65
C ARG A 42 6.84 -7.48 -4.03
N VAL A 43 6.08 -7.62 -2.94
CA VAL A 43 5.80 -8.92 -2.30
C VAL A 43 5.11 -9.88 -3.27
N SER A 44 4.14 -9.38 -4.05
CA SER A 44 3.43 -10.20 -5.03
C SER A 44 4.37 -10.69 -6.15
N LEU A 45 5.29 -9.82 -6.59
CA LEU A 45 6.28 -10.14 -7.60
C LEU A 45 7.32 -11.15 -7.09
N GLU A 46 7.82 -10.94 -5.87
CA GLU A 46 8.76 -11.83 -5.19
C GLU A 46 8.18 -13.23 -5.03
N TYR A 47 6.93 -13.33 -4.56
CA TYR A 47 6.26 -14.62 -4.44
C TYR A 47 6.12 -15.35 -5.78
N GLY A 48 5.76 -14.61 -6.84
CA GLY A 48 5.71 -15.15 -8.20
C GLY A 48 7.07 -15.65 -8.69
N TYR A 49 8.12 -14.91 -8.40
CA TYR A 49 9.50 -15.27 -8.72
C TYR A 49 9.95 -16.55 -8.01
N GLN A 50 9.77 -16.62 -6.69
CA GLN A 50 10.12 -17.81 -5.88
C GLN A 50 9.38 -19.05 -6.39
N LEU A 51 8.11 -18.93 -6.75
CA LEU A 51 7.33 -20.03 -7.30
C LEU A 51 7.86 -20.48 -8.68
N ALA A 52 8.20 -19.53 -9.55
CA ALA A 52 8.79 -19.84 -10.85
C ALA A 52 10.15 -20.53 -10.71
N LEU A 53 10.97 -20.07 -9.75
CA LEU A 53 12.25 -20.65 -9.41
C LEU A 53 12.14 -22.08 -8.92
N ALA A 54 11.25 -22.34 -7.94
CA ALA A 54 11.02 -23.69 -7.43
C ALA A 54 10.57 -24.65 -8.54
N ARG A 55 9.71 -24.19 -9.46
CA ARG A 55 9.27 -24.98 -10.62
C ARG A 55 10.41 -25.26 -11.60
N LEU A 56 11.29 -24.30 -11.83
CA LEU A 56 12.45 -24.46 -12.69
C LEU A 56 13.41 -25.49 -12.11
N GLN A 57 13.75 -25.38 -10.82
CA GLN A 57 14.62 -26.31 -10.12
C GLN A 57 14.05 -27.73 -10.08
N ALA A 58 12.74 -27.88 -9.87
CA ALA A 58 12.09 -29.18 -9.90
C ALA A 58 12.17 -29.86 -11.28
N ARG A 59 12.19 -29.09 -12.37
CA ARG A 59 12.33 -29.62 -13.74
C ARG A 59 13.79 -29.84 -14.14
N HIS A 60 14.70 -29.02 -13.62
CA HIS A 60 16.11 -29.03 -13.98
C HIS A 60 16.97 -28.89 -12.71
N PRO A 61 17.27 -30.02 -12.02
CA PRO A 61 17.92 -30.04 -10.71
C PRO A 61 19.39 -29.57 -10.63
N GLY A 62 19.87 -28.81 -11.62
CA GLY A 62 21.24 -28.28 -11.66
C GLY A 62 21.33 -26.86 -12.22
N ILE A 63 20.20 -26.16 -12.32
CA ILE A 63 20.20 -24.74 -12.71
C ILE A 63 20.55 -23.91 -11.47
N GLU A 64 21.70 -23.26 -11.53
CA GLU A 64 22.12 -22.23 -10.58
C GLU A 64 21.61 -20.87 -11.04
N ILE A 65 21.08 -20.08 -10.11
CA ILE A 65 20.76 -18.67 -10.34
C ILE A 65 21.95 -17.85 -9.85
N GLU A 66 22.51 -17.05 -10.75
CA GLU A 66 23.70 -16.24 -10.50
C GLU A 66 23.47 -15.16 -9.43
N LEU A 67 22.33 -14.47 -9.49
CA LEU A 67 21.93 -13.44 -8.52
C LEU A 67 20.40 -13.46 -8.35
N ASP A 68 19.94 -13.60 -7.10
CA ASP A 68 18.52 -13.41 -6.77
C ASP A 68 18.25 -11.92 -6.51
N PRO A 69 17.44 -11.25 -7.35
CA PRO A 69 17.15 -9.82 -7.21
C PRO A 69 16.35 -9.47 -5.95
N PHE A 70 15.78 -10.45 -5.24
CA PHE A 70 15.01 -10.25 -4.01
C PHE A 70 15.81 -10.52 -2.73
N VAL A 71 16.98 -11.17 -2.82
CA VAL A 71 17.85 -11.46 -1.65
C VAL A 71 18.54 -10.21 -1.12
N THR A 72 18.68 -9.15 -1.91
CA THR A 72 19.60 -8.03 -1.59
C THR A 72 19.10 -7.03 -0.55
N LEU A 73 17.84 -7.04 -0.09
CA LEU A 73 17.45 -6.32 1.15
C LEU A 73 15.99 -6.60 1.54
N PRO A 74 15.69 -6.82 2.84
CA PRO A 74 14.39 -6.42 3.38
C PRO A 74 14.38 -4.88 3.44
N GLU A 75 13.54 -4.26 2.60
CA GLU A 75 13.24 -2.81 2.64
C GLU A 75 12.66 -2.36 4.00
N ASP A 76 12.38 -3.29 4.92
CA ASP A 76 12.08 -3.00 6.33
C ASP A 76 13.23 -2.29 7.07
N ALA A 77 14.45 -2.24 6.50
CA ALA A 77 15.55 -1.41 6.99
C ALA A 77 15.39 0.10 6.66
N ASP A 78 14.62 0.43 5.61
CA ASP A 78 14.47 1.79 5.07
C ASP A 78 13.14 2.44 5.48
N ILE A 79 12.31 1.77 6.27
CA ILE A 79 11.23 2.45 6.99
C ILE A 79 11.92 3.19 8.14
N PRO A 80 12.06 4.53 8.11
CA PRO A 80 12.43 5.24 9.32
C PRO A 80 11.32 4.93 10.32
N THR A 81 11.65 4.15 11.36
CA THR A 81 10.92 4.22 12.61
C THR A 81 11.14 5.64 13.11
N ALA A 82 10.30 6.55 12.64
CA ALA A 82 10.17 7.86 13.24
C ALA A 82 9.74 7.58 14.69
N ASP A 83 10.70 7.67 15.60
CA ASP A 83 10.44 7.92 17.01
C ASP A 83 9.72 9.27 17.07
N GLU A 84 8.39 9.23 17.24
CA GLU A 84 7.56 10.18 18.02
C GLU A 84 6.09 9.76 18.03
#